data_AF-A0A1H0AJ53-F1
#
_entry.id   AF-A0A1H0AJ53-F1
#
_cell.length_a   1.000
_cell.length_b   1.000
_cell.length_c   1.000
_cell.angle_alpha   90.00
_cell.angle_beta   90.00
_cell.angle_gamma   90.00
#
_symmetry.space_group_name_H-M   'P 1'
#
loop_
_entity.id
_entity.type
_entity.pdbx_description
1 polymer ?
#
loop_
_entity_poly.entity_id
_entity_poly.type
_entity_poly.pdbx_seq_one_letter_code
_entity_poly.pdbx_strand_id
1 'polypeptide(L)'
;MTDLDPAFERAVAELPDTPAWHELGVERARALEAEVFSGSADGDVGTADRAVERPGDDDATPVRLYRPPALDEPAPALVFAHGGGFVLGTLDSADDLARRL
;
A
#
# COMPACT_ATOMS: atom_id res chain seq x y z
N MET A 1 -25.63 -17.82 11.76
CA MET A 1 -24.67 -17.36 10.74
C MET A 1 -25.26 -16.09 10.20
N THR A 2 -24.64 -14.95 10.45
CA THR A 2 -25.10 -13.68 9.87
C THR A 2 -24.74 -13.70 8.38
N ASP A 3 -25.66 -13.29 7.52
CA ASP A 3 -25.39 -13.13 6.09
C ASP A 3 -24.30 -12.08 5.87
N LEU A 4 -23.53 -12.22 4.79
CA LEU A 4 -22.48 -11.26 4.45
C LEU A 4 -23.11 -9.91 4.03
N ASP A 5 -22.35 -8.83 4.21
CA ASP A 5 -22.74 -7.53 3.66
C ASP A 5 -22.79 -7.63 2.12
N PRO A 6 -23.88 -7.18 1.45
CA PRO A 6 -24.01 -7.31 0.00
C PRO A 6 -22.89 -6.62 -0.81
N ALA A 7 -22.27 -5.55 -0.27
CA ALA A 7 -21.13 -4.92 -0.93
C ALA A 7 -19.87 -5.79 -0.83
N PHE A 8 -19.67 -6.45 0.32
CA PHE A 8 -18.59 -7.43 0.47
C PHE A 8 -18.76 -8.64 -0.45
N GLU A 9 -19.98 -9.18 -0.57
CA GLU A 9 -20.26 -10.30 -1.49
C GLU A 9 -19.91 -9.95 -2.95
N ARG A 10 -20.29 -8.74 -3.40
CA ARG A 10 -19.94 -8.26 -4.75
C ARG A 10 -18.44 -8.11 -4.92
N ALA A 11 -17.75 -7.50 -3.96
CA ALA A 11 -16.31 -7.31 -4.03
C ALA A 11 -15.57 -8.66 -4.13
N VAL A 12 -16.00 -9.67 -3.35
CA VAL A 12 -15.43 -11.03 -3.42
C VAL A 12 -15.65 -11.68 -4.79
N ALA A 13 -16.82 -11.49 -5.39
CA ALA A 13 -17.13 -12.03 -6.72
C ALA A 13 -16.31 -11.40 -7.86
N GLU A 14 -15.76 -10.20 -7.64
CA GLU A 14 -14.92 -9.47 -8.61
C GLU A 14 -13.42 -9.75 -8.42
N LEU A 15 -13.03 -10.46 -7.36
CA LEU A 15 -11.62 -10.77 -7.12
C LEU A 15 -11.05 -11.66 -8.23
N PRO A 16 -9.82 -11.39 -8.70
CA PRO A 16 -9.15 -12.25 -9.65
C PRO A 16 -8.89 -13.63 -9.02
N ASP A 17 -8.98 -14.68 -9.85
CA ASP A 17 -8.60 -16.03 -9.44
C ASP A 17 -7.07 -16.12 -9.36
N THR A 18 -6.54 -16.02 -8.14
CA THR A 18 -5.09 -16.04 -7.85
C THR A 18 -4.73 -17.23 -6.96
N PRO A 19 -3.56 -17.86 -7.16
CA PRO A 19 -3.09 -18.93 -6.28
C PRO A 19 -3.01 -18.48 -4.82
N ALA A 20 -3.17 -19.43 -3.89
CA ALA A 20 -3.04 -19.11 -2.48
C ALA A 20 -1.58 -18.73 -2.15
N TRP A 21 -1.37 -17.72 -1.29
CA TRP A 21 -0.03 -17.20 -0.98
C TRP A 21 0.97 -18.27 -0.52
N HIS A 22 0.50 -19.28 0.22
CA HIS A 22 1.33 -20.34 0.77
C HIS A 22 1.72 -21.43 -0.26
N GLU A 23 1.07 -21.45 -1.42
CA GLU A 23 1.43 -22.31 -2.55
C GLU A 23 2.55 -21.67 -3.39
N LEU A 24 2.81 -20.38 -3.18
CA LEU A 24 3.85 -19.61 -3.85
C LEU A 24 5.12 -19.53 -2.99
N GLY A 25 6.27 -19.44 -3.65
CA GLY A 25 7.50 -18.96 -3.00
C GLY A 25 7.42 -17.45 -2.73
N VAL A 26 8.18 -16.96 -1.74
CA VAL A 26 8.15 -15.55 -1.28
C VAL A 26 8.30 -14.54 -2.42
N GLU A 27 9.27 -14.76 -3.31
CA GLU A 27 9.53 -13.86 -4.45
C GLU A 27 8.32 -13.76 -5.37
N ARG A 28 7.68 -14.89 -5.68
CA ARG A 28 6.51 -14.91 -6.55
C ARG A 28 5.28 -14.32 -5.87
N ALA A 29 5.10 -14.57 -4.56
CA ALA A 29 4.03 -13.98 -3.77
C ALA A 29 4.13 -12.44 -3.76
N ARG A 30 5.34 -11.90 -3.56
CA ARG A 30 5.59 -10.44 -3.63
C ARG A 30 5.31 -9.86 -5.00
N ALA A 31 5.77 -10.53 -6.06
CA ALA A 31 5.53 -10.06 -7.42
C ALA A 31 4.04 -10.05 -7.79
N LEU A 32 3.31 -11.11 -7.42
CA LEU A 32 1.87 -11.21 -7.66
C LEU A 32 1.09 -10.17 -6.84
N GLU A 33 1.45 -9.97 -5.57
CA GLU A 33 0.82 -8.94 -4.73
C GLU A 33 1.05 -7.54 -5.31
N ALA A 34 2.28 -7.21 -5.71
CA ALA A 34 2.55 -5.94 -6.37
C ALA A 34 1.72 -5.78 -7.66
N GLU A 35 1.58 -6.83 -8.47
CA GLU A 35 0.77 -6.80 -9.70
C GLU A 35 -0.72 -6.57 -9.44
N VAL A 36 -1.28 -7.24 -8.43
CA VAL A 36 -2.72 -7.20 -8.12
C VAL A 36 -3.12 -5.93 -7.38
N PHE A 37 -2.26 -5.40 -6.52
CA PHE A 37 -2.59 -4.28 -5.64
C PHE A 37 -1.97 -2.93 -6.06
N SER A 38 -1.07 -2.90 -7.05
CA SER A 38 -0.59 -1.64 -7.64
C SER A 38 -1.65 -1.05 -8.59
N GLY A 39 -2.58 -0.31 -8.01
CA GLY A 39 -3.53 0.51 -8.75
C GLY A 39 -2.96 1.89 -9.08
N SER A 40 -3.46 2.51 -10.16
CA SER A 40 -3.29 3.96 -10.34
C SER A 40 -4.32 4.67 -9.48
N ALA A 41 -3.84 5.51 -8.56
CA ALA A 41 -4.69 6.30 -7.70
C ALA A 41 -4.98 7.67 -8.34
N ASP A 42 -6.25 8.07 -8.35
CA ASP A 42 -6.68 9.42 -8.71
C ASP A 42 -6.61 10.36 -7.49
N GLY A 43 -6.11 11.58 -7.68
CA GLY A 43 -6.13 12.61 -6.65
C GLY A 43 -5.06 13.69 -6.84
N ASP A 44 -5.33 14.88 -6.31
CA ASP A 44 -4.44 16.05 -6.40
C ASP A 44 -3.38 16.09 -5.27
N VAL A 45 -3.09 14.95 -4.65
CA VAL A 45 -2.10 14.85 -3.57
C VAL A 45 -0.71 14.76 -4.19
N GLY A 46 0.13 15.76 -3.91
CA GLY A 46 1.53 15.77 -4.35
C GLY A 46 2.32 14.67 -3.63
N THR A 47 3.11 13.90 -4.38
CA THR A 47 3.95 12.82 -3.84
C THR A 47 5.42 13.02 -4.11
N ALA A 48 6.26 12.64 -3.15
CA ALA A 48 7.71 12.66 -3.31
C ALA A 48 8.38 11.47 -2.61
N ASP A 49 9.15 10.70 -3.36
CA ASP A 49 9.93 9.59 -2.80
C ASP A 49 11.22 10.12 -2.18
N ARG A 50 11.53 9.59 -0.99
CA ARG A 50 12.70 9.95 -0.19
C ARG A 50 13.32 8.70 0.41
N ALA A 51 14.58 8.81 0.78
CA ALA A 51 15.29 7.83 1.55
C ALA A 51 15.56 8.42 2.95
N VAL A 52 15.16 7.69 3.99
CA VAL A 52 15.40 8.07 5.39
C VAL A 52 16.53 7.22 5.93
N GLU A 53 17.66 7.88 6.23
CA GLU A 53 18.79 7.22 6.88
C GLU A 53 18.45 6.90 8.34
N ARG A 54 18.92 5.74 8.80
CA ARG A 54 18.79 5.31 10.19
C ARG A 54 20.18 5.15 10.79
N PRO A 55 20.45 5.73 11.98
CA PRO A 55 21.73 5.54 12.64
C PRO A 55 22.03 4.05 12.86
N GLY A 56 23.17 3.58 12.35
CA GLY A 56 23.61 2.19 12.50
C GLY A 56 23.01 1.21 11.49
N ASP A 57 22.34 1.70 10.46
CA ASP A 57 21.87 0.91 9.32
C ASP A 57 22.64 1.34 8.06
N ASP A 58 23.14 0.38 7.29
CA ASP A 58 23.88 0.66 6.05
C ASP A 58 22.92 0.98 4.89
N ASP A 59 21.64 0.61 5.02
CA ASP A 59 20.60 0.82 4.03
C ASP A 59 19.58 1.88 4.47
N ALA A 60 19.31 2.85 3.60
CA ALA A 60 18.28 3.85 3.85
C ALA A 60 16.88 3.27 3.64
N THR A 61 15.93 3.65 4.50
CA THR A 61 14.54 3.21 4.39
C THR A 61 13.80 4.06 3.35
N PRO A 62 13.24 3.48 2.27
CA PRO A 62 12.45 4.22 1.31
C PRO A 62 11.11 4.66 1.93
N VAL A 63 10.73 5.91 1.71
CA VAL A 63 9.44 6.48 2.13
C VAL A 63 8.86 7.31 1.00
N ARG A 64 7.52 7.34 0.90
CA ARG A 64 6.80 8.28 0.03
C ARG A 64 6.11 9.32 0.90
N LEU A 65 6.40 10.59 0.63
CA LEU A 65 5.73 11.72 1.27
C LEU A 65 4.47 12.05 0.48
N TYR A 66 3.36 12.26 1.17
CA TYR A 66 2.09 12.69 0.63
C TYR A 66 1.76 14.08 1.19
N ARG A 67 1.57 15.07 0.32
CA ARG A 67 1.23 16.44 0.71
C ARG A 67 -0.06 16.89 0.02
N PRO A 68 -1.19 16.95 0.75
CA PRO A 68 -2.42 17.54 0.24
C PRO A 68 -2.22 19.00 -0.20
N PRO A 69 -2.91 19.45 -1.27
CA PRO A 69 -2.71 20.77 -1.86
C PRO A 69 -3.15 21.92 -0.95
N ALA A 70 -4.06 21.66 0.00
CA ALA A 70 -4.56 22.66 0.95
C ALA A 70 -3.60 22.98 2.11
N LEU A 71 -2.40 22.37 2.15
CA LEU A 71 -1.43 22.55 3.23
C LEU A 71 -0.30 23.51 2.81
N ASP A 72 -0.42 24.79 3.17
CA ASP A 72 0.58 25.82 2.89
C ASP A 72 1.64 25.98 4.01
N GLU A 73 1.36 25.47 5.21
CA GLU A 73 2.23 25.55 6.38
C GLU A 73 2.63 24.15 6.90
N PRO A 74 3.61 24.03 7.81
CA PRO A 74 3.87 22.78 8.52
C PRO A 74 2.63 22.28 9.27
N ALA A 75 2.35 20.99 9.16
CA ALA A 75 1.19 20.33 9.77
C ALA A 75 1.63 19.03 10.48
N PRO A 76 0.80 18.46 11.38
CA PRO A 76 1.04 17.13 11.91
C PRO A 76 1.20 16.10 10.79
N ALA A 77 2.10 15.14 10.97
CA ALA A 77 2.34 14.06 10.02
C ALA A 77 1.70 12.76 10.50
N LEU A 78 1.11 12.01 9.57
CA LEU A 78 0.77 10.60 9.75
C LEU A 78 1.91 9.74 9.21
N VAL A 79 2.39 8.81 10.03
CA VAL A 79 3.30 7.75 9.57
C VAL A 79 2.48 6.50 9.31
N PHE A 80 2.31 6.17 8.02
CA PHE A 80 1.60 4.97 7.58
C PHE A 80 2.61 3.87 7.23
N ALA A 81 2.40 2.68 7.78
CA ALA A 81 3.13 1.47 7.41
C ALA A 81 2.15 0.49 6.78
N HIS A 82 2.46 0.04 5.55
CA HIS A 82 1.57 -0.82 4.79
C HIS A 82 1.39 -2.21 5.44
N GLY A 83 0.33 -2.91 5.03
CA GLY A 83 0.05 -4.28 5.42
C GLY A 83 0.95 -5.30 4.72
N GLY A 84 0.44 -6.51 4.50
CA GLY A 84 1.19 -7.58 3.83
C GLY A 84 1.90 -8.55 4.79
N GLY A 85 1.54 -8.53 6.08
CA GLY A 85 2.00 -9.52 7.07
C GLY A 85 3.52 -9.52 7.28
N PHE A 86 4.18 -8.37 7.08
CA PHE A 86 5.64 -8.22 7.14
C PHE A 86 6.41 -9.03 6.08
N VAL A 87 5.72 -9.56 5.06
CA VAL A 87 6.32 -10.34 3.98
C VAL A 87 6.05 -9.70 2.62
N LEU A 88 4.84 -9.18 2.40
CA LEU A 88 4.36 -8.58 1.15
C LEU A 88 4.22 -7.06 1.26
N GLY A 89 3.87 -6.41 0.15
CA GLY A 89 3.62 -4.98 0.08
C GLY A 89 4.82 -4.15 -0.36
N THR A 90 4.51 -3.03 -0.98
CA THR A 90 5.43 -1.99 -1.46
C THR A 90 4.78 -0.60 -1.24
N LEU A 91 5.55 0.47 -1.46
CA LEU A 91 4.98 1.83 -1.48
C LEU A 91 3.86 1.96 -2.53
N ASP A 92 4.01 1.28 -3.66
CA ASP A 92 3.03 1.35 -4.77
C ASP A 92 1.77 0.53 -4.48
N SER A 93 1.87 -0.64 -3.83
CA SER A 93 0.70 -1.46 -3.44
C SER A 93 -0.26 -0.76 -2.48
N ALA A 94 0.24 0.25 -1.75
CA ALA A 94 -0.52 0.99 -0.75
C ALA A 94 -0.79 2.45 -1.15
N ASP A 95 -0.38 2.87 -2.35
CA ASP A 95 -0.39 4.27 -2.78
C ASP A 95 -1.82 4.84 -2.83
N ASP A 96 -2.78 4.07 -3.35
CA ASP A 96 -4.20 4.50 -3.42
C ASP A 96 -4.81 4.74 -2.05
N LEU A 97 -4.54 3.86 -1.07
CA LEU A 97 -5.01 4.08 0.29
C LEU A 97 -4.29 5.28 0.91
N ALA A 98 -2.98 5.36 0.77
CA ALA A 98 -2.17 6.40 1.39
C ALA A 98 -2.53 7.82 0.90
N ARG A 99 -2.97 7.98 -0.35
CA ARG A 99 -3.48 9.27 -0.88
C ARG A 99 -4.81 9.71 -0.29
N ARG A 100 -5.58 8.79 0.29
CA ARG A 100 -6.92 9.05 0.86
C ARG A 100 -6.90 9.30 2.38
N LEU A 101 -5.73 9.20 3.00
CA LEU A 101 -5.51 9.51 4.43
C LEU A 101 -5.25 11.00 4.63
#